data_AF-A0A7V3E5N1-F1
#
_entry.id   AF-A0A7V3E5N1-F1
#
_cell.length_a   1.000
_cell.length_b   1.000
_cell.length_c   1.000
_cell.angle_alpha   90.00
_cell.angle_beta   90.00
_cell.angle_gamma   90.00
#
_symmetry.space_group_name_H-M   'P 1'
#
loop_
_entity.id
_entity.type
_entity.pdbx_description
1 polymer ?
#
loop_
_entity_poly.entity_id
_entity_poly.type
_entity_poly.pdbx_seq_one_letter_code
_entity_poly.pdbx_strand_id
1 'polypeptide(L)'
;MSFKNTNFEYYTFDFTDNIIEEVCKYLVDNYSKEEFKKVCIIFGGKRPGVVLKKYLSEKVGSCFIPPTIFSVEEFVRYIVLKKEQLSYVSDLE
;
A
#
# COMPACT_ATOMS: atom_id res chain seq x y z
N MET A 1 -27.18 -7.25 -5.74
CA MET A 1 -25.77 -6.91 -5.99
C MET A 1 -24.94 -7.74 -5.01
N SER A 2 -24.37 -8.86 -5.47
CA SER A 2 -23.73 -9.83 -4.57
C SER A 2 -22.32 -9.36 -4.24
N PHE A 3 -22.08 -8.90 -3.02
CA PHE A 3 -20.72 -8.64 -2.54
C PHE A 3 -19.99 -9.99 -2.46
N LYS A 4 -18.90 -10.15 -3.22
CA LYS A 4 -18.02 -11.32 -3.11
C LYS A 4 -17.57 -11.46 -1.66
N ASN A 5 -17.67 -12.68 -1.13
CA ASN A 5 -17.20 -13.04 0.19
C ASN A 5 -15.69 -12.71 0.26
N THR A 6 -15.34 -11.62 0.96
CA THR A 6 -13.96 -11.15 1.07
C THR A 6 -13.46 -11.57 2.43
N ASN A 7 -12.49 -12.49 2.47
CA ASN A 7 -11.84 -12.88 3.72
C ASN A 7 -10.89 -11.74 4.12
N PHE A 8 -11.00 -11.30 5.37
CA PHE A 8 -10.10 -10.32 5.97
C PHE A 8 -9.19 -11.05 6.95
N GLU A 9 -7.90 -10.77 6.85
CA GLU A 9 -6.89 -11.26 7.78
C GLU A 9 -6.36 -10.07 8.60
N TYR A 10 -6.07 -10.32 9.87
CA TYR A 10 -5.45 -9.35 10.76
C TYR A 10 -4.21 -9.96 11.40
N TYR A 11 -3.19 -9.13 11.57
CA TYR A 11 -1.90 -9.49 12.13
C TYR A 11 -1.64 -8.60 13.34
N THR A 12 -1.15 -9.18 14.43
CA THR A 12 -0.79 -8.44 15.65
C THR A 12 0.73 -8.46 15.80
N PHE A 13 1.31 -7.31 16.09
CA PHE A 13 2.76 -7.12 16.24
C PHE A 13 3.04 -6.46 17.59
N ASP A 14 4.22 -6.68 18.13
CA ASP A 14 4.73 -5.97 19.30
C ASP A 14 5.13 -4.53 18.92
N PHE A 15 5.18 -3.63 19.90
CA PHE A 15 5.59 -2.23 19.66
C PHE A 15 7.05 -2.09 19.21
N THR A 16 7.87 -3.10 19.48
CA THR A 16 9.29 -3.13 19.08
C THR A 16 9.48 -3.65 17.66
N ASP A 17 8.45 -4.22 17.03
CA ASP A 17 8.55 -4.81 15.71
C ASP A 17 8.67 -3.75 14.60
N ASN A 18 9.51 -4.05 13.60
CA ASN A 18 9.60 -3.25 12.39
C ASN A 18 8.50 -3.68 11.40
N ILE A 19 7.31 -3.11 11.55
CA ILE A 19 6.14 -3.41 10.70
C ILE A 19 6.46 -3.28 9.21
N ILE A 20 7.34 -2.35 8.80
CA ILE A 20 7.67 -2.14 7.39
C ILE A 20 8.47 -3.33 6.84
N GLU A 21 9.38 -3.89 7.65
CA GLU A 21 10.14 -5.08 7.29
C GLU A 21 9.24 -6.32 7.22
N GLU A 22 8.32 -6.49 8.17
CA GLU A 22 7.34 -7.58 8.15
C GLU A 22 6.41 -7.51 6.93
N VAL A 23 5.95 -6.31 6.56
CA VAL A 23 5.19 -6.11 5.31
C VAL A 23 6.05 -6.46 4.08
N CYS A 24 7.32 -6.07 4.06
CA CYS A 24 8.23 -6.42 2.97
C CYS A 24 8.40 -7.94 2.84
N LYS A 25 8.60 -8.63 3.97
CA LYS A 25 8.72 -10.08 4.02
C LYS A 25 7.43 -10.75 3.55
N TYR A 26 6.28 -10.33 4.06
CA TYR A 26 4.98 -10.83 3.63
C TYR A 26 4.77 -10.72 2.12
N LEU A 27 5.16 -9.60 1.50
CA LEU A 27 5.04 -9.43 0.06
C LEU A 27 5.90 -10.41 -0.72
N VAL A 28 7.15 -10.61 -0.30
CA VAL A 28 8.10 -11.51 -0.97
C VAL A 28 7.70 -12.97 -0.81
N ASP A 29 7.15 -13.34 0.35
CA ASP A 29 6.76 -14.71 0.66
C ASP A 29 5.44 -15.12 -0.04
N ASN A 30 4.53 -14.17 -0.30
CA ASN A 30 3.18 -14.46 -0.82
C ASN A 30 2.96 -14.07 -2.28
N TYR A 31 3.81 -13.24 -2.88
CA TYR A 31 3.64 -12.75 -4.24
C TYR A 31 4.93 -12.85 -5.05
N SER A 32 4.81 -13.18 -6.34
CA SER A 32 5.94 -13.05 -7.26
C SER A 32 6.22 -11.57 -7.58
N LYS A 33 7.46 -11.27 -8.00
CA LYS A 33 7.88 -9.90 -8.38
C LYS A 33 7.00 -9.24 -9.45
N GLU A 34 6.37 -10.04 -10.32
CA GLU A 34 5.48 -9.55 -11.38
C GLU A 34 4.08 -9.19 -10.86
N GLU A 35 3.70 -9.75 -9.72
CA GLU A 35 2.40 -9.54 -9.08
C GLU A 35 2.39 -8.33 -8.15
N PHE A 36 3.57 -7.81 -7.76
CA PHE A 36 3.67 -6.60 -6.95
C PHE A 36 2.87 -5.44 -7.52
N LYS A 37 2.85 -5.26 -8.85
CA LYS A 37 2.05 -4.23 -9.54
C LYS A 37 0.53 -4.32 -9.30
N LYS A 38 0.03 -5.49 -8.89
CA LYS A 38 -1.38 -5.74 -8.57
C LYS A 38 -1.72 -5.43 -7.11
N VAL A 39 -0.71 -5.23 -6.27
CA VAL A 39 -0.86 -4.97 -4.84
C VAL A 39 -0.96 -3.47 -4.59
N CYS A 40 -1.91 -3.09 -3.74
CA CYS A 40 -2.08 -1.74 -3.22
C CYS A 40 -1.82 -1.76 -1.71
N ILE A 41 -0.97 -0.85 -1.23
CA ILE A 41 -0.60 -0.75 0.17
C ILE A 41 -0.93 0.66 0.66
N ILE A 42 -1.58 0.74 1.81
CA ILE A 42 -2.02 2.00 2.40
C ILE A 42 -1.37 2.12 3.77
N PHE A 43 -0.61 3.19 3.95
CA PHE A 43 0.00 3.54 5.23
C PHE A 43 -0.66 4.76 5.85
N GLY A 44 -0.55 4.92 7.17
CA GLY A 44 -1.00 6.13 7.86
C GLY A 44 -0.28 7.42 7.43
N GLY A 45 0.83 7.33 6.69
CA GLY A 45 1.57 8.47 6.16
C GLY A 45 2.52 8.08 5.03
N LYS A 46 3.26 9.05 4.46
CA LYS A 46 4.10 8.81 3.26
C LYS A 46 5.44 8.15 3.52
N ARG A 47 6.06 8.41 4.68
CA ARG A 47 7.42 7.95 5.00
C ARG A 47 7.57 6.42 4.95
N PRO A 48 6.63 5.62 5.51
CA PRO A 48 6.73 4.16 5.44
C PRO A 48 6.82 3.62 4.01
N GLY A 49 6.13 4.25 3.06
CA GLY A 49 6.16 3.84 1.66
C GLY A 49 7.54 3.97 1.01
N VAL A 50 8.31 5.00 1.38
CA VAL A 50 9.69 5.19 0.89
C VAL A 50 10.61 4.10 1.46
N VAL A 51 10.47 3.82 2.76
CA VAL A 51 11.25 2.78 3.44
C VAL A 51 10.92 1.40 2.89
N LEU A 52 9.64 1.08 2.67
CA LEU A 52 9.23 -0.19 2.07
C LEU A 52 9.84 -0.39 0.69
N LYS A 53 9.85 0.64 -0.16
CA LYS A 53 10.47 0.56 -1.50
C LYS A 53 11.96 0.24 -1.41
N LYS A 54 12.67 0.83 -0.43
CA LYS A 54 14.08 0.52 -0.18
C LYS A 54 14.25 -0.95 0.21
N TYR A 55 13.51 -1.44 1.19
CA TYR A 55 13.59 -2.86 1.62
C TYR A 55 13.22 -3.83 0.50
N LEU A 56 12.18 -3.55 -0.29
CA LEU A 56 11.82 -4.37 -1.44
C LEU A 56 12.95 -4.38 -2.48
N SER A 57 13.59 -3.24 -2.76
CA SER A 57 14.70 -3.19 -3.70
C SER A 57 15.91 -4.02 -3.24
N GLU A 58 16.22 -3.97 -1.95
CA GLU A 58 17.31 -4.73 -1.34
C GLU A 58 17.00 -6.24 -1.30
N LYS A 59 15.75 -6.62 -0.99
CA LYS A 59 15.32 -8.03 -0.92
C LYS A 59 15.17 -8.69 -2.29
N VAL A 60 14.62 -7.98 -3.29
CA VAL A 60 14.36 -8.55 -4.61
C VAL A 60 15.63 -8.60 -5.47
N GLY A 61 16.56 -7.65 -5.26
CA GLY A 61 17.88 -7.65 -5.90
C GLY A 61 17.87 -7.56 -7.43
N SER A 62 16.74 -7.21 -8.05
CA SER A 62 16.56 -7.14 -9.51
C SER A 62 15.50 -6.10 -9.86
N CYS A 63 15.35 -5.77 -11.15
CA CYS A 63 14.32 -4.83 -11.60
C CYS A 63 12.91 -5.44 -11.46
N PHE A 64 11.97 -4.66 -10.94
CA PHE A 64 10.55 -4.99 -10.83
C PHE A 64 9.68 -3.73 -10.86
N ILE A 65 8.37 -3.91 -11.07
CA ILE A 65 7.39 -2.84 -10.92
C ILE A 65 6.86 -2.89 -9.48
N PRO A 66 7.04 -1.84 -8.67
CA PRO A 66 6.66 -1.86 -7.26
C PRO A 66 5.14 -1.86 -7.08
N PRO A 67 4.66 -2.23 -5.87
CA PRO A 67 3.25 -2.04 -5.52
C PRO A 67 2.86 -0.57 -5.52
N THR A 68 1.57 -0.31 -5.72
CA THR A 68 1.03 1.04 -5.56
C THR A 68 0.96 1.33 -4.06
N ILE A 69 1.58 2.43 -3.64
CA ILE A 69 1.64 2.80 -2.22
C ILE A 69 1.00 4.17 -2.06
N PHE A 70 0.07 4.27 -1.11
CA PHE A 70 -0.60 5.51 -0.74
C PHE A 70 -0.44 5.81 0.75
N SER A 71 -0.47 7.08 1.13
CA SER A 71 -0.96 7.45 2.46
C SER A 71 -2.49 7.34 2.51
N VAL A 72 -3.08 7.31 3.71
CA VAL A 72 -4.54 7.35 3.87
C VAL A 72 -5.15 8.53 3.11
N GLU A 73 -4.56 9.73 3.21
CA GLU A 73 -5.06 10.94 2.53
C GLU A 73 -4.96 10.84 1.00
N GLU A 74 -3.91 10.22 0.48
CA GLU A 74 -3.75 10.00 -0.96
C GLU A 74 -4.74 8.95 -1.46
N PHE A 75 -4.97 7.88 -0.68
CA PHE A 75 -5.90 6.83 -1.02
C PHE A 75 -7.35 7.34 -1.04
N VAL A 76 -7.75 8.13 -0.03
CA VAL A 76 -9.06 8.78 -0.01
C VAL A 76 -9.24 9.67 -1.23
N ARG A 77 -8.27 10.54 -1.53
CA ARG A 77 -8.31 11.38 -2.74
C ARG A 77 -8.41 10.55 -4.01
N TYR A 78 -7.62 9.47 -4.13
CA TYR A 78 -7.66 8.57 -5.27
C TYR A 78 -9.05 7.94 -5.45
N ILE A 79 -9.70 7.48 -4.38
CA ILE A 79 -11.05 6.90 -4.46
C ILE A 79 -12.07 7.95 -4.89
N VAL A 80 -12.04 9.14 -4.30
CA VAL A 80 -12.99 10.22 -4.62
C VAL A 80 -12.85 10.65 -6.08
N LEU A 81 -11.62 10.92 -6.53
CA LEU A 81 -11.34 11.30 -7.93
C LEU A 81 -11.68 10.20 -8.94
N LYS A 82 -11.59 8.93 -8.53
CA LYS A 82 -11.99 7.80 -9.38
C LYS A 82 -13.51 7.64 -9.46
N LYS A 83 -14.24 8.07 -8.43
CA LYS A 83 -15.70 7.99 -8.37
C LYS A 83 -16.40 9.19 -8.99
N GLU A 84 -15.77 10.35 -9.05
CA GLU A 84 -16.42 11.57 -9.54
C GLU A 84 -15.50 12.42 -10.42
N GLN A 85 -16.05 12.93 -11.54
CA GLN A 85 -15.52 14.13 -12.21
C GLN A 85 -15.80 15.35 -11.33
N LEU A 86 -15.13 15.50 -10.19
CA LEU A 86 -15.31 16.67 -9.32
C LEU A 86 -14.08 17.56 -9.28
N SER A 87 -14.32 18.85 -9.44
CA SER A 87 -13.35 19.93 -9.21
C SER A 87 -13.05 20.03 -7.72
N TYR A 88 -11.77 19.87 -7.37
CA TYR A 88 -11.24 20.13 -6.03
C TYR A 88 -11.54 21.57 -5.62
N VAL A 89 -12.34 21.76 -4.58
CA VAL A 89 -12.51 23.06 -3.90
C VAL A 89 -11.63 23.00 -2.66
N SER A 90 -10.65 23.91 -2.55
CA SER A 90 -9.87 24.04 -1.32
C SER A 90 -10.63 24.88 -0.33
N ASP A 91 -10.87 24.35 0.87
CA ASP A 91 -11.34 25.14 2.00
C ASP A 91 -10.19 26.03 2.52
N LEU A 92 -10.10 27.22 1.93
CA LEU A 92 -9.41 28.39 2.46
C LEU A 92 -10.27 29.62 2.08
N GLU A 93 -11.35 29.80 2.84
CA GLU A 93 -11.93 31.12 3.13
C GLU A 93 -11.76 31.41 4.63
#